data_AF-A0AA43UKX3-F1
#
_entry.id   AF-A0AA43UKX3-F1
#
_cell.length_a   1.000
_cell.length_b   1.000
_cell.length_c   1.000
_cell.angle_alpha   90.00
_cell.angle_beta   90.00
_cell.angle_gamma   90.00
#
_symmetry.space_group_name_H-M   'P 1'
#
loop_
_entity.id
_entity.type
_entity.pdbx_description
1 polymer ?
#
loop_
_entity_poly.entity_id
_entity_poly.type
_entity_poly.pdbx_seq_one_letter_code
_entity_poly.pdbx_strand_id
1 'polypeptide(L)'
;MEELRLPWSNKEGLLYGGIIALITSIIMCEFNIFKNAGQMTLDMFLNGIMCIPFVWIAVMLLMSLVVGRIADKFVRTYTVPTDSFYPKIVFNIIACVLMMSATMTIIGPTIGHLMSGELSLDPILDWPANWPVNFCVAFWVEMLVAQPFARYVMKRKHIKMLKNGGSGEAANPEA
;
A
#
# COMPACT_ATOMS: atom_id res chain seq x y z
N MET A 1 13.11 -20.83 9.78
CA MET A 1 12.72 -19.68 10.62
C MET A 1 11.87 -18.77 9.77
N GLU A 2 10.66 -18.45 10.21
CA GLU A 2 9.82 -17.47 9.51
C GLU A 2 10.51 -16.11 9.52
N GLU A 3 10.53 -15.44 8.36
CA GLU A 3 11.18 -14.14 8.21
C GLU A 3 10.47 -13.11 9.10
N LEU A 4 11.17 -12.58 10.11
CA LEU A 4 10.64 -11.62 11.10
C LEU A 4 10.11 -10.32 10.47
N ARG A 5 10.45 -10.05 9.21
CA ARG A 5 10.12 -8.81 8.50
C ARG A 5 8.83 -8.91 7.68
N LEU A 6 8.31 -10.13 7.49
CA LEU A 6 7.10 -10.40 6.73
C LEU A 6 5.93 -10.68 7.69
N PRO A 7 4.69 -10.34 7.31
CA PRO A 7 3.51 -10.66 8.11
C PRO A 7 3.31 -12.18 8.21
N TRP A 8 3.01 -12.69 9.42
CA TRP A 8 2.80 -14.12 9.66
C TRP A 8 1.31 -14.52 9.63
N SER A 9 0.41 -13.54 9.73
CA SER A 9 -1.04 -13.76 9.72
C SER A 9 -1.77 -12.78 8.79
N ASN A 10 -3.00 -13.11 8.40
CA ASN A 10 -3.86 -12.23 7.60
C ASN A 10 -4.09 -10.86 8.27
N LYS A 11 -4.18 -10.83 9.61
CA LYS A 11 -4.31 -9.58 10.38
C LYS A 11 -3.05 -8.72 10.27
N GLU A 12 -1.89 -9.36 10.23
CA GLU A 12 -0.61 -8.67 10.01
C GLU A 12 -0.42 -8.25 8.58
N GLY A 13 -0.92 -9.02 7.60
CA GLY A 13 -0.96 -8.62 6.20
C GLY A 13 -1.76 -7.34 6.01
N LEU A 14 -2.92 -7.23 6.66
CA LEU A 14 -3.75 -6.02 6.63
C LEU A 14 -3.04 -4.82 7.28
N LEU A 15 -2.38 -5.03 8.42
CA LEU A 15 -1.59 -3.97 9.07
C LEU A 15 -0.40 -3.56 8.20
N TYR A 16 0.31 -4.53 7.62
CA TYR A 16 1.46 -4.31 6.74
C TYR A 16 1.06 -3.48 5.52
N GLY A 17 0.02 -3.92 4.80
CA GLY A 17 -0.55 -3.19 3.68
C GLY A 17 -1.10 -1.83 4.08
N GLY A 18 -1.75 -1.71 5.24
CA GLY A 18 -2.28 -0.44 5.74
C GLY A 18 -1.23 0.62 6.03
N ILE A 19 -0.08 0.21 6.57
CA ILE A 19 1.06 1.12 6.79
C ILE A 19 1.64 1.59 5.45
N ILE A 20 1.85 0.67 4.51
CA ILE A 20 2.35 0.99 3.17
C ILE A 20 1.39 1.94 2.46
N ALA A 21 0.10 1.62 2.49
CA ALA A 21 -0.95 2.41 1.88
C ALA A 21 -1.01 3.82 2.45
N LEU A 22 -0.88 3.97 3.78
CA LEU A 22 -0.92 5.28 4.43
C LEU A 22 0.28 6.16 4.03
N ILE A 23 1.49 5.62 4.09
CA ILE A 23 2.70 6.37 3.73
C ILE A 23 2.65 6.77 2.27
N THR A 24 2.28 5.83 1.40
CA THR A 24 2.23 6.05 -0.04
C THR A 24 1.11 7.01 -0.41
N SER A 25 -0.06 6.93 0.23
CA SER A 25 -1.17 7.84 -0.05
C SER A 25 -0.87 9.28 0.34
N ILE A 26 -0.18 9.50 1.47
CA ILE A 26 0.30 10.84 1.87
C ILE A 26 1.21 11.42 0.78
N ILE A 27 2.28 10.71 0.44
CA ILE A 27 3.28 11.23 -0.50
C ILE A 27 2.68 11.43 -1.89
N MET A 28 1.88 10.47 -2.37
CA MET A 28 1.27 10.54 -3.70
C MET A 28 0.18 11.60 -3.80
N CYS A 29 -0.57 11.85 -2.73
CA CYS A 29 -1.59 12.90 -2.71
C CYS A 29 -0.92 14.27 -2.88
N GLU A 30 0.09 14.57 -2.07
CA GLU A 30 0.84 15.82 -2.15
C GLU A 30 1.55 15.98 -3.50
N PHE A 31 2.18 14.91 -3.99
CA PHE A 31 2.83 14.92 -5.30
C PHE A 31 1.84 15.29 -6.44
N ASN A 32 0.66 14.68 -6.45
CA ASN A 32 -0.34 14.95 -7.48
C ASN A 32 -0.91 16.37 -7.38
N ILE A 33 -1.16 16.86 -6.16
CA ILE A 33 -1.61 18.25 -5.94
C ILE A 33 -0.56 19.22 -6.48
N PHE A 34 0.71 19.02 -6.16
CA PHE A 34 1.82 19.83 -6.67
C PHE A 34 1.90 19.82 -8.19
N LYS A 35 1.86 18.62 -8.77
CA LYS A 35 2.00 18.42 -10.20
C LYS A 35 0.87 19.11 -10.97
N ASN A 36 -0.34 19.10 -10.44
CA ASN A 36 -1.51 19.67 -11.12
C ASN A 36 -1.64 21.18 -10.91
N ALA A 37 -1.33 21.69 -9.71
CA ALA A 37 -1.49 23.11 -9.40
C ALA A 37 -0.27 23.97 -9.76
N GLY A 38 0.92 23.38 -9.83
CA GLY A 38 2.18 24.10 -10.07
C GLY A 38 2.60 25.07 -8.96
N GLN A 39 1.83 25.16 -7.87
CA GLN A 39 2.04 26.05 -6.73
C GLN A 39 1.68 25.33 -5.43
N MET A 40 2.30 25.75 -4.32
CA MET A 40 2.03 25.22 -2.98
C MET A 40 1.40 26.30 -2.12
N THR A 41 0.11 26.16 -1.83
CA THR A 41 -0.58 26.98 -0.83
C THR A 41 -0.94 26.12 0.36
N LEU A 42 -0.94 26.70 1.56
CA LEU A 42 -1.28 25.98 2.79
C LEU A 42 -2.67 25.34 2.71
N ASP A 43 -3.63 26.00 2.07
CA ASP A 43 -4.99 25.48 1.89
C ASP A 43 -5.01 24.21 1.03
N MET A 44 -4.16 24.12 0.01
CA MET A 44 -4.05 22.94 -0.85
C MET A 44 -3.46 21.75 -0.09
N PHE A 45 -2.46 22.01 0.74
CA PHE A 45 -1.86 21.01 1.62
C PHE A 45 -2.88 20.49 2.66
N LEU A 46 -3.64 21.40 3.30
CA LEU A 46 -4.68 21.01 4.25
C LEU A 46 -5.80 20.21 3.59
N ASN A 47 -6.21 20.60 2.38
CA ASN A 47 -7.20 19.85 1.60
C ASN A 47 -6.68 18.45 1.22
N GLY A 48 -5.40 18.33 0.86
CA GLY A 48 -4.73 17.04 0.65
C GLY A 48 -4.82 16.14 1.88
N ILE A 49 -4.53 16.70 3.06
CA ILE A 49 -4.62 15.97 4.33
C ILE A 49 -6.06 15.49 4.61
N MET A 50 -7.07 16.32 4.35
CA MET A 50 -8.47 15.93 4.53
C MET A 50 -8.89 14.78 3.59
N CYS A 51 -8.26 14.64 2.42
CA CYS A 51 -8.54 13.57 1.47
C CYS A 51 -7.89 12.23 1.85
N ILE A 52 -6.78 12.23 2.60
CA ILE A 52 -6.04 11.02 3.00
C ILE A 52 -6.92 9.89 3.55
N PRO A 53 -7.81 10.12 4.56
CA PRO A 53 -8.58 9.02 5.15
C PRO A 53 -9.48 8.33 4.12
N PHE A 54 -10.07 9.08 3.19
CA PHE A 54 -10.92 8.53 2.14
C PHE A 54 -10.12 7.73 1.12
N VAL A 55 -9.00 8.29 0.66
CA VAL A 55 -8.07 7.60 -0.25
C VAL A 55 -7.53 6.33 0.39
N TRP A 56 -7.16 6.37 1.68
CA TRP A 56 -6.67 5.21 2.40
C TRP A 56 -7.72 4.09 2.49
N ILE A 57 -8.97 4.42 2.84
CA ILE A 57 -10.07 3.45 2.86
C ILE A 57 -10.26 2.84 1.47
N ALA A 58 -10.26 3.66 0.41
CA ALA A 58 -10.38 3.18 -0.96
C ALA A 58 -9.26 2.20 -1.34
N VAL A 59 -8.00 2.51 -1.00
CA VAL A 59 -6.86 1.60 -1.23
C VAL A 59 -7.04 0.29 -0.48
N MET A 60 -7.44 0.32 0.80
CA MET A 60 -7.62 -0.87 1.62
C MET A 60 -8.74 -1.79 1.09
N LEU A 61 -9.85 -1.20 0.66
CA LEU A 61 -10.95 -1.93 0.03
C LEU A 61 -10.52 -2.52 -1.32
N LEU A 62 -9.86 -1.72 -2.15
CA LEU A 62 -9.39 -2.16 -3.46
C LEU A 62 -8.37 -3.29 -3.36
N MET A 63 -7.45 -3.19 -2.39
CA MET A 63 -6.47 -4.24 -2.09
C MET A 63 -7.15 -5.55 -1.72
N SER A 64 -8.07 -5.47 -0.76
CA SER A 64 -8.66 -6.66 -0.15
C SER A 64 -9.69 -7.34 -1.05
N LEU A 65 -10.44 -6.57 -1.86
CA LEU A 65 -11.57 -7.08 -2.63
C LEU A 65 -11.22 -7.41 -4.09
N VAL A 66 -10.35 -6.60 -4.70
CA VAL A 66 -10.10 -6.63 -6.15
C VAL A 66 -8.66 -7.06 -6.42
N VAL A 67 -7.69 -6.25 -6.01
CA VAL A 67 -6.28 -6.42 -6.40
C VAL A 67 -5.71 -7.72 -5.85
N GLY A 68 -5.93 -8.03 -4.58
CA GLY A 68 -5.45 -9.28 -3.98
C GLY A 68 -5.96 -10.53 -4.71
N ARG A 69 -7.25 -10.54 -5.07
CA ARG A 69 -7.84 -11.67 -5.82
C ARG A 69 -7.31 -11.79 -7.24
N ILE A 70 -7.13 -10.67 -7.93
CA ILE A 70 -6.60 -10.66 -9.29
C ILE A 70 -5.11 -11.03 -9.28
N ALA A 71 -4.34 -10.51 -8.33
CA ALA A 71 -2.92 -10.82 -8.16
C ALA A 71 -2.72 -12.31 -7.85
N ASP A 72 -3.53 -12.90 -6.98
CA ASP A 72 -3.48 -14.33 -6.69
C ASP A 72 -3.81 -15.17 -7.93
N LYS A 73 -4.78 -14.75 -8.74
CA LYS A 73 -5.09 -15.41 -10.01
C LYS A 73 -3.94 -15.27 -11.01
N PHE A 74 -3.31 -14.09 -11.07
CA PHE A 74 -2.15 -13.83 -11.92
C PHE A 74 -0.98 -14.72 -11.53
N VAL A 75 -0.62 -14.79 -10.25
CA VAL A 75 0.44 -15.66 -9.74
C VAL A 75 0.14 -17.12 -10.05
N ARG A 76 -1.09 -17.60 -9.86
CA ARG A 76 -1.47 -18.99 -10.21
C ARG A 76 -1.39 -19.29 -11.71
N THR A 77 -1.56 -18.28 -12.55
CA THR A 77 -1.50 -18.44 -14.01
C THR A 77 -0.05 -18.55 -14.49
N TYR A 78 0.86 -17.80 -13.86
CA TYR A 78 2.25 -17.66 -14.31
C TYR A 78 3.28 -18.38 -13.43
N THR A 79 2.87 -19.07 -12.36
CA THR A 79 3.76 -19.86 -11.50
C THR A 79 3.29 -21.30 -11.36
N VAL A 80 4.26 -22.21 -11.20
CA VAL A 80 4.02 -23.65 -11.05
C VAL A 80 4.07 -24.00 -9.54
N PRO A 81 3.33 -25.00 -9.04
CA PRO A 81 3.40 -25.39 -7.63
C PRO A 81 4.82 -25.70 -7.13
N THR A 82 5.70 -26.16 -8.01
CA THR A 82 7.12 -26.46 -7.76
C THR A 82 8.01 -25.22 -7.62
N ASP A 83 7.56 -24.03 -8.01
CA ASP A 83 8.35 -22.81 -7.90
C ASP A 83 8.56 -22.41 -6.44
N SER A 84 9.75 -21.89 -6.16
CA SER A 84 10.14 -21.43 -4.83
C SER A 84 9.24 -20.29 -4.35
N PHE A 85 9.23 -20.09 -3.02
CA PHE A 85 8.36 -19.13 -2.35
C PHE A 85 8.62 -17.67 -2.79
N TYR A 86 9.87 -17.31 -3.09
CA TYR A 86 10.27 -15.95 -3.42
C TYR A 86 9.75 -15.44 -4.78
N PRO A 87 9.86 -16.19 -5.90
CA PRO A 87 9.24 -15.80 -7.18
C PRO A 87 7.75 -15.50 -7.08
N LYS A 88 6.98 -16.35 -6.39
CA LYS A 88 5.53 -16.16 -6.21
C LYS A 88 5.20 -14.84 -5.51
N ILE A 89 5.98 -14.48 -4.50
CA ILE A 89 5.85 -13.19 -3.81
C ILE A 89 6.20 -12.03 -4.73
N VAL A 90 7.31 -12.12 -5.47
CA VAL A 90 7.73 -11.05 -6.38
C VAL A 90 6.69 -10.81 -7.47
N PHE A 91 6.15 -11.87 -8.09
CA PHE A 91 5.06 -11.75 -9.06
C PHE A 91 3.80 -11.15 -8.45
N ASN A 92 3.44 -11.53 -7.22
CA ASN A 92 2.31 -10.94 -6.52
C ASN A 92 2.50 -9.43 -6.29
N ILE A 93 3.68 -9.02 -5.83
CA ILE A 93 4.00 -7.61 -5.59
C ILE A 93 3.95 -6.82 -6.89
N ILE A 94 4.61 -7.30 -7.95
CA ILE A 94 4.60 -6.61 -9.26
C ILE A 94 3.18 -6.44 -9.77
N ALA A 95 2.37 -7.51 -9.73
CA ALA A 95 0.97 -7.45 -10.15
C ALA A 95 0.16 -6.47 -9.28
N CYS A 96 0.33 -6.51 -7.97
CA CYS A 96 -0.34 -5.61 -7.04
C CYS A 96 0.02 -4.15 -7.29
N VAL A 97 1.31 -3.80 -7.38
CA VAL A 97 1.78 -2.43 -7.57
C VAL A 97 1.34 -1.87 -8.93
N LEU A 98 1.43 -2.67 -9.99
CA LEU A 98 0.95 -2.28 -11.32
C LEU A 98 -0.55 -2.00 -11.34
N MET A 99 -1.35 -2.93 -10.81
CA MET A 99 -2.81 -2.76 -10.75
C MET A 99 -3.20 -1.58 -9.87
N MET A 100 -2.62 -1.48 -8.66
CA MET A 100 -2.89 -0.39 -7.73
C MET A 100 -2.58 0.97 -8.34
N SER A 101 -1.40 1.10 -8.97
CA SER A 101 -1.00 2.35 -9.61
C SER A 101 -1.95 2.73 -10.74
N ALA A 102 -2.30 1.78 -11.61
CA ALA A 102 -3.23 2.01 -12.72
C ALA A 102 -4.60 2.48 -12.21
N THR A 103 -5.17 1.79 -11.23
CA THR A 103 -6.50 2.12 -10.70
C THR A 103 -6.51 3.40 -9.87
N MET A 104 -5.50 3.60 -9.01
CA MET A 104 -5.45 4.76 -8.11
C MET A 104 -5.14 6.06 -8.84
N THR A 105 -4.52 6.00 -10.02
CA THR A 105 -4.35 7.17 -10.86
C THR A 105 -5.69 7.75 -11.34
N ILE A 106 -6.74 6.92 -11.44
CA ILE A 106 -8.10 7.37 -11.76
C ILE A 106 -8.86 7.68 -10.47
N ILE A 107 -8.88 6.73 -9.54
CA ILE A 107 -9.71 6.80 -8.33
C ILE A 107 -9.27 7.94 -7.41
N GLY A 108 -7.96 8.15 -7.24
CA GLY A 108 -7.43 9.19 -6.35
C GLY A 108 -7.91 10.60 -6.70
N PRO A 109 -7.67 11.09 -7.92
CA PRO A 109 -8.21 12.38 -8.37
C PRO A 109 -9.73 12.43 -8.36
N THR A 110 -10.40 11.32 -8.71
CA THR A 110 -11.88 11.25 -8.66
C THR A 110 -12.42 11.47 -7.24
N ILE A 111 -11.78 10.89 -6.21
CA ILE A 111 -12.12 11.14 -4.81
C ILE A 111 -11.90 12.61 -4.46
N GLY A 112 -10.79 13.21 -4.91
CA GLY A 112 -10.52 14.64 -4.71
C GLY A 112 -11.59 15.54 -5.33
N HIS A 113 -11.94 15.30 -6.59
CA HIS A 113 -12.97 16.07 -7.30
C HIS A 113 -14.35 15.92 -6.62
N LEU A 114 -14.71 14.69 -6.23
CA LEU A 114 -15.95 14.42 -5.51
C LEU A 114 -16.04 15.18 -4.18
N MET A 115 -14.93 15.31 -3.45
CA MET A 115 -14.86 16.09 -2.21
C MET A 115 -15.02 17.59 -2.45
N SER A 116 -14.58 18.09 -3.60
CA SER A 116 -14.80 19.47 -4.05
C SER A 116 -16.20 19.71 -4.63
N GLY A 117 -17.03 18.67 -4.74
CA GLY A 117 -18.39 18.75 -5.28
C GLY A 117 -18.47 18.76 -6.81
N GLU A 118 -17.36 18.49 -7.49
CA GLU A 118 -17.28 18.48 -8.95
C GLU A 118 -17.04 17.03 -9.43
N LEU A 119 -17.85 16.56 -10.37
CA LEU A 119 -17.60 15.26 -11.01
C LEU A 119 -17.10 15.52 -12.43
N SER A 120 -15.82 15.25 -12.66
CA SER A 120 -15.20 15.39 -13.97
C SER A 120 -14.66 14.07 -14.50
N LEU A 121 -14.63 13.94 -15.83
CA LEU A 121 -14.01 12.82 -16.54
C LEU A 121 -12.51 13.03 -16.80
N ASP A 122 -11.95 14.19 -16.41
CA ASP A 122 -10.53 14.51 -16.57
C ASP A 122 -9.58 13.43 -16.03
N PRO A 123 -9.84 12.78 -14.86
CA PRO A 123 -8.96 11.72 -14.36
C PRO A 123 -8.82 10.52 -15.31
N ILE A 124 -9.82 10.27 -16.16
CA ILE A 124 -9.81 9.20 -17.15
C ILE A 124 -9.09 9.67 -18.42
N LEU A 125 -9.34 10.90 -18.86
CA LEU A 125 -8.74 11.47 -20.06
C LEU A 125 -7.23 11.69 -19.89
N ASP A 126 -6.81 12.19 -18.73
CA ASP A 126 -5.40 12.45 -18.42
C ASP A 126 -4.65 11.20 -17.95
N TRP A 127 -5.36 10.08 -17.78
CA TRP A 127 -4.78 8.85 -17.26
C TRP A 127 -3.52 8.40 -18.01
N PRO A 128 -3.48 8.36 -19.36
CA PRO A 128 -2.29 7.91 -20.09
C PRO A 128 -1.06 8.78 -19.84
N ALA A 129 -1.24 10.07 -19.57
CA ALA A 129 -0.16 11.01 -19.26
C ALA A 129 0.27 10.94 -17.79
N ASN A 130 -0.69 10.76 -16.88
CA ASN A 130 -0.45 10.78 -15.45
C ASN A 130 0.01 9.43 -14.88
N TRP A 131 -0.47 8.32 -15.43
CA TRP A 131 -0.19 6.99 -14.89
C TRP A 131 1.29 6.63 -14.89
N PRO A 132 2.07 6.83 -15.97
CA PRO A 132 3.49 6.47 -15.97
C PRO A 132 4.28 7.23 -14.91
N VAL A 133 4.00 8.53 -14.74
CA VAL A 133 4.63 9.39 -13.73
C VAL A 133 4.24 8.91 -12.33
N ASN A 134 2.95 8.67 -12.09
CA ASN A 134 2.45 8.22 -10.81
C ASN A 134 2.97 6.83 -10.44
N PHE A 135 3.08 5.93 -11.41
CA PHE A 135 3.70 4.62 -11.24
C PHE A 135 5.16 4.74 -10.82
N CYS A 136 5.96 5.53 -11.54
CA CYS A 136 7.37 5.71 -11.21
C CYS A 136 7.56 6.26 -9.79
N VAL A 137 6.82 7.32 -9.42
CA VAL A 137 6.93 7.92 -8.09
C VAL A 137 6.47 6.95 -7.01
N ALA A 138 5.29 6.33 -7.17
CA ALA A 138 4.77 5.36 -6.21
C ALA A 138 5.73 4.18 -6.02
N PHE A 139 6.30 3.67 -7.11
CA PHE A 139 7.26 2.57 -7.07
C PHE A 139 8.50 2.92 -6.24
N TRP A 140 9.09 4.11 -6.45
CA TRP A 140 10.24 4.56 -5.66
C TRP A 140 9.90 4.82 -4.20
N VAL A 141 8.76 5.45 -3.92
CA VAL A 141 8.25 5.66 -2.55
C VAL A 141 8.07 4.33 -1.85
N GLU A 142 7.51 3.35 -2.55
CA GLU A 142 7.22 2.05 -1.98
C GLU A 142 8.50 1.26 -1.68
N MET A 143 9.45 1.24 -2.62
CA MET A 143 10.74 0.56 -2.44
C MET A 143 11.62 1.21 -1.37
N LEU A 144 11.70 2.54 -1.33
CA LEU A 144 12.66 3.26 -0.49
C LEU A 144 12.12 3.62 0.89
N VAL A 145 10.81 3.84 1.01
CA VAL A 145 10.21 4.41 2.22
C VAL A 145 9.17 3.47 2.81
N ALA A 146 8.12 3.15 2.05
CA ALA A 146 6.94 2.49 2.61
C ALA A 146 7.22 1.04 3.03
N GLN A 147 7.80 0.22 2.14
CA GLN A 147 8.11 -1.18 2.46
C GLN A 147 9.19 -1.33 3.54
N PRO A 148 10.31 -0.58 3.53
CA PRO A 148 11.30 -0.63 4.61
C PRO A 148 10.69 -0.28 5.98
N PHE A 149 9.86 0.75 6.04
CA PHE A 149 9.19 1.14 7.27
C PHE A 149 8.19 0.07 7.75
N ALA A 150 7.37 -0.48 6.86
CA ALA A 150 6.44 -1.55 7.20
C ALA A 150 7.18 -2.80 7.71
N ARG A 151 8.31 -3.18 7.08
CA ARG A 151 9.18 -4.29 7.53
C ARG A 151 9.78 -4.03 8.90
N TYR A 152 10.16 -2.78 9.19
CA TYR A 152 10.66 -2.39 10.50
C TYR A 152 9.59 -2.54 11.59
N VAL A 153 8.35 -2.10 11.33
CA VAL A 153 7.22 -2.27 12.25
C VAL A 153 6.94 -3.75 12.51
N MET A 154 6.92 -4.60 11.47
CA MET A 154 6.74 -6.05 11.64
C MET A 154 7.84 -6.68 12.48
N LYS A 155 9.11 -6.34 12.20
CA LYS A 155 10.25 -6.83 12.99
C LYS A 155 10.11 -6.46 14.47
N ARG A 156 9.74 -5.22 14.79
CA ARG A 156 9.53 -4.76 16.16
C ARG A 156 8.40 -5.54 16.85
N LYS A 157 7.30 -5.76 16.14
CA LYS A 157 6.14 -6.51 16.65
C LYS A 157 6.50 -7.96 16.97
N HIS A 158 7.14 -8.67 16.03
CA HIS A 158 7.54 -10.06 16.24
C HIS A 158 8.59 -10.23 17.34
N ILE A 159 9.57 -9.32 17.44
CA ILE A 159 10.52 -9.32 18.56
C ILE A 159 9.81 -9.17 19.91
N LYS A 160 8.81 -8.28 20.00
CA LYS A 160 8.02 -8.11 21.22
C LYS A 160 7.19 -9.35 21.55
N MET A 161 6.61 -10.01 20.54
CA MET A 161 5.88 -11.26 20.71
C MET A 161 6.78 -12.39 21.21
N LEU A 162 7.98 -12.55 20.63
CA LEU A 162 8.95 -13.56 21.07
C LEU A 162 9.45 -13.30 22.50
N LYS A 163 9.68 -12.04 22.87
CA LYS A 163 10.03 -11.67 24.25
C LYS A 163 8.90 -11.98 25.24
N ASN A 164 7.65 -11.69 24.86
CA ASN A 164 6.49 -11.95 25.71
C ASN A 164 6.17 -13.46 25.81
N GLY A 165 6.39 -14.23 24.74
CA GLY A 165 6.25 -15.69 24.73
C GLY A 165 7.31 -16.37 25.60
N GLY A 166 8.57 -15.94 25.51
CA GLY A 166 9.65 -16.43 26.40
C GLY A 166 9.52 -15.99 27.86
N SER A 167 8.76 -14.91 28.14
CA SER A 167 8.44 -14.49 29.51
C SER A 167 7.30 -15.31 30.14
N GLY A 168 6.44 -15.93 29.31
CA GLY A 168 5.39 -16.85 29.78
C GLY A 168 5.93 -18.23 30.14
N GLU A 169 6.98 -18.68 29.47
CA GLU A 169 7.65 -19.97 29.75
C GLU A 169 8.59 -19.87 30.96
N ALA A 170 9.18 -18.70 31.22
CA ALA A 170 9.94 -18.42 32.44
C ALA A 170 9.06 -18.19 33.69
N ALA A 171 7.73 -18.07 33.53
CA ALA A 171 6.78 -17.84 34.62
C ALA A 171 6.11 -19.12 35.14
N ASN A 172 6.47 -20.31 34.62
CA ASN A 172 6.11 -21.57 35.26
C ASN A 172 7.30 -22.55 35.31
N PRO A 173 8.21 -22.40 36.29
CA PRO A 173 9.22 -23.41 36.52
C PRO A 173 8.66 -24.67 37.20
N GLU A 174 7.56 -24.62 37.96
CA GLU A 174 7.09 -25.74 38.78
C GLU A 174 5.74 -25.41 39.43
N ALA A 175 4.69 -26.17 39.10
CA ALA A 175 3.56 -26.54 39.96
C ALA A 175 2.69 -27.61 39.29
#